data_AF-A0A8C4RKY2-F1
#
_entry.id   AF-A0A8C4RKY2-F1
#
_cell.length_a   1.000
_cell.length_b   1.000
_cell.length_c   1.000
_cell.angle_alpha   90.00
_cell.angle_beta   90.00
_cell.angle_gamma   90.00
#
_symmetry.space_group_name_H-M   'P 1'
#
loop_
_entity.id
_entity.type
_entity.pdbx_description
1 polymer ?
#
loop_
_entity_poly.entity_id
_entity_poly.type
_entity_poly.pdbx_seq_one_letter_code
_entity_poly.pdbx_strand_id
1 'polypeptide(L)'
;MSSQNRVLKEGFLEKRSNGLLQLWKKKRCLLTDDGLRLYDWKRSGSDSSAKAKELRFERMATVDCVEYKRGLVYFTVVMAGGQEIDFRCQQEGTPWNAEIALSLVRFKNLLAVQSGRTRHLAHLGSTGEEEAPDL
;
A
#
# COMPACT_ATOMS: atom_id res chain seq x y z
N MET A 1 -6.59 -10.26 -14.28
CA MET A 1 -5.41 -9.65 -14.94
C MET A 1 -4.34 -9.54 -13.88
N SER A 2 -3.21 -10.23 -14.03
CA SER A 2 -2.10 -10.14 -13.08
C SER A 2 -1.49 -8.75 -13.17
N SER A 3 -1.72 -7.90 -12.16
CA SER A 3 -0.96 -6.66 -11.99
C SER A 3 0.52 -7.06 -11.98
N GLN A 4 1.24 -6.70 -13.03
CA GLN A 4 2.69 -6.82 -13.03
C GLN A 4 3.17 -5.96 -11.88
N ASN A 5 3.82 -6.58 -10.89
CA ASN A 5 4.38 -5.98 -9.68
C ASN A 5 5.41 -4.88 -10.01
N ARG A 6 4.94 -3.77 -10.58
CA ARG A 6 5.81 -2.73 -11.12
C ARG A 6 6.41 -1.99 -9.94
N VAL A 7 7.73 -2.04 -9.84
CA VAL A 7 8.48 -1.31 -8.82
C VAL A 7 8.35 0.18 -9.08
N LEU A 8 7.80 0.91 -8.12
CA LEU A 8 7.63 2.36 -8.13
C LEU A 8 8.76 3.05 -7.37
N LYS A 9 9.23 2.44 -6.28
CA LYS A 9 10.35 2.95 -5.48
C LYS A 9 11.06 1.80 -4.76
N GLU A 10 12.38 1.85 -4.73
CA GLU A 10 13.21 0.98 -3.90
C GLU A 10 14.12 1.82 -3.00
N GLY A 11 14.41 1.32 -1.80
CA GLY A 11 15.41 1.93 -0.93
C GLY A 11 15.29 1.46 0.51
N PHE A 12 15.59 2.34 1.46
CA PHE A 12 15.54 2.03 2.88
C PHE A 12 14.52 2.89 3.63
N LEU A 13 13.83 2.26 4.56
CA LEU A 13 12.87 2.88 5.48
C LEU A 13 13.08 2.31 6.89
N GLU A 14 12.90 3.10 7.93
CA GLU A 14 12.95 2.59 9.30
C GLU A 14 11.53 2.30 9.80
N LYS A 15 11.29 1.08 10.30
CA LYS A 15 10.03 0.70 10.93
C LYS A 15 10.19 0.66 12.44
N ARG A 16 9.24 1.23 13.19
CA ARG A 16 9.15 1.08 14.65
C ARG A 16 8.77 -0.36 15.02
N SER A 17 9.47 -0.97 15.97
CA SER A 17 9.10 -2.30 16.48
C SER A 17 7.96 -2.20 17.48
N ASN A 18 7.09 -3.21 17.52
CA ASN A 18 5.96 -3.26 18.46
C ASN A 18 6.36 -3.77 19.86
N GLY A 19 7.66 -3.93 20.14
CA GLY A 19 8.16 -4.42 21.43
C GLY A 19 8.34 -3.32 22.46
N LEU A 20 8.65 -3.69 23.71
CA LEU A 20 8.79 -2.78 24.85
C LEU A 20 9.75 -1.59 24.59
N LEU A 21 10.84 -1.83 23.85
CA LEU A 21 11.85 -0.81 23.58
C LEU A 21 11.52 0.13 22.40
N GLN A 22 10.44 -0.14 21.65
CA GLN A 22 9.95 0.72 20.55
C GLN A 22 11.05 1.18 19.56
N LEU A 23 11.99 0.28 19.24
CA LEU A 23 13.18 0.58 18.43
C LEU A 23 12.84 0.79 16.95
N TRP A 24 13.57 1.69 16.30
CA TRP A 24 13.54 1.88 14.84
C TRP A 24 14.49 0.90 14.16
N LYS A 25 13.95 0.08 13.23
CA LYS A 25 14.71 -0.92 12.49
C LYS A 25 14.74 -0.58 11.02
N LYS A 26 15.93 -0.37 10.46
CA LYS A 26 16.15 -0.22 9.02
C LYS A 26 15.63 -1.44 8.27
N LYS A 27 14.87 -1.22 7.19
CA LYS A 27 14.33 -2.23 6.29
C LYS A 27 14.71 -1.86 4.87
N ARG A 28 15.02 -2.87 4.04
CA ARG A 28 15.02 -2.69 2.58
C ARG A 28 13.56 -2.74 2.14
N CYS A 29 13.14 -1.78 1.35
CA CYS A 29 11.75 -1.54 1.02
C CYS A 29 11.56 -1.49 -0.49
N LEU A 30 10.48 -2.13 -0.94
CA LEU A 30 10.05 -2.12 -2.32
C LEU A 30 8.59 -1.68 -2.37
N LEU A 31 8.34 -0.51 -2.95
CA LEU A 31 7.00 -0.02 -3.25
C LEU A 31 6.62 -0.48 -4.64
N THR A 32 5.49 -1.15 -4.76
CA THR A 32 4.88 -1.59 -6.00
C THR A 32 3.50 -0.95 -6.16
N ASP A 33 2.86 -1.18 -7.30
CA ASP A 33 1.50 -0.72 -7.56
C ASP A 33 0.41 -1.47 -6.75
N ASP A 34 0.76 -2.56 -6.06
CA ASP A 34 -0.12 -3.34 -5.19
C ASP A 34 0.18 -3.22 -3.69
N GLY A 35 1.31 -2.61 -3.30
CA GLY A 35 1.65 -2.43 -1.88
C GLY A 35 3.12 -2.15 -1.57
N LEU A 36 3.49 -2.36 -0.31
CA LEU A 36 4.84 -2.16 0.22
C LEU A 36 5.40 -3.48 0.78
N ARG A 37 6.58 -3.89 0.30
CA ARG A 37 7.31 -5.06 0.82
C ARG A 37 8.50 -4.62 1.68
N LEU A 38 8.64 -5.25 2.84
CA LEU A 38 9.69 -4.97 3.82
C LEU A 38 10.58 -6.19 4.00
N TYR A 39 11.88 -6.01 3.77
CA TYR A 39 12.90 -7.03 3.95
C TYR A 39 13.83 -6.64 5.11
N ASP A 40 14.26 -7.64 5.88
CA ASP A 40 15.30 -7.43 6.89
C ASP A 40 16.64 -7.13 6.23
N TRP A 41 17.28 -6.03 6.64
CA TRP A 41 18.55 -5.61 6.02
C TRP A 41 19.77 -6.42 6.48
N LYS A 42 19.60 -7.26 7.52
CA LYS A 42 20.69 -7.77 8.36
C LYS A 42 20.63 -9.29 8.56
N ARG A 43 20.59 -10.07 7.48
CA ARG A 43 20.93 -11.51 7.52
C ARG A 43 21.84 -11.87 6.34
N SER A 44 23.11 -11.50 6.49
CA SER A 44 24.21 -12.23 5.86
C SER A 44 24.37 -13.54 6.63
N GLY A 45 23.88 -14.64 6.06
CA GLY A 45 23.91 -15.97 6.70
C GLY A 45 22.80 -16.88 6.18
N SER A 46 23.07 -17.51 5.03
CA SER A 46 22.59 -18.83 4.59
C SER A 46 21.11 -19.23 4.69
N ASP A 47 20.15 -18.31 4.71
CA ASP A 47 18.74 -18.61 4.43
C ASP A 47 18.10 -17.43 3.69
N SER A 48 18.41 -17.32 2.40
CA SER A 48 17.95 -16.26 1.49
C SER A 48 16.47 -16.40 1.10
N SER A 49 15.61 -16.63 2.09
CA SER A 49 14.16 -16.43 2.04
C SER A 49 13.71 -15.82 3.38
N ALA A 50 14.35 -14.73 3.80
CA ALA A 50 13.84 -13.91 4.90
C ALA A 50 12.44 -13.42 4.50
N LYS A 51 11.41 -14.02 5.12
CA LYS A 51 9.98 -13.83 4.82
C LYS A 51 9.66 -12.33 4.78
N ALA A 52 9.50 -11.78 3.58
CA ALA A 52 9.15 -10.39 3.39
C ALA A 52 7.81 -10.10 4.08
N LYS A 53 7.72 -9.01 4.85
CA LYS A 53 6.43 -8.54 5.34
C LYS A 53 5.79 -7.71 4.23
N GLU A 54 4.63 -8.15 3.76
CA GLU A 54 3.86 -7.46 2.71
C GLU A 54 2.72 -6.65 3.32
N LEU A 55 2.68 -5.36 2.99
CA LEU A 55 1.62 -4.42 3.32
C LEU A 55 0.87 -4.07 2.04
N ARG A 56 -0.11 -4.90 1.68
CA ARG A 56 -0.90 -4.72 0.46
C ARG A 56 -1.82 -3.50 0.58
N PHE A 57 -1.96 -2.73 -0.50
CA PHE A 57 -2.87 -1.59 -0.56
C PHE A 57 -4.33 -1.98 -0.37
N GLU A 58 -4.72 -3.16 -0.84
CA GLU A 58 -6.04 -3.75 -0.58
C GLU A 58 -6.38 -3.81 0.91
N ARG A 59 -5.37 -3.98 1.77
CA ARG A 59 -5.51 -4.06 3.23
C ARG A 59 -5.10 -2.78 3.94
N MET A 60 -4.78 -1.70 3.22
CA MET A 60 -4.32 -0.44 3.77
C MET A 60 -5.46 0.58 3.82
N ALA A 61 -5.74 1.10 5.00
CA ALA A 61 -6.76 2.13 5.21
C ALA A 61 -6.23 3.49 4.76
N THR A 62 -5.10 3.93 5.31
CA THR A 62 -4.53 5.25 5.04
C THR A 62 -3.03 5.32 5.36
N VAL A 63 -2.39 6.38 4.89
CA VAL A 63 -1.11 6.89 5.41
C VAL A 63 -1.44 8.17 6.18
N ASP A 64 -1.05 8.24 7.46
CA ASP A 64 -1.45 9.30 8.38
C ASP A 64 -0.24 9.86 9.17
N CYS A 65 -0.52 10.77 10.11
CA CYS A 65 0.39 11.35 11.12
C CYS A 65 1.76 11.70 10.56
N VAL A 66 1.79 12.64 9.62
CA VAL A 66 3.05 13.10 9.03
C VAL A 66 3.67 14.21 9.90
N GLU A 67 4.71 13.87 10.67
CA GLU A 67 5.49 14.84 11.46
C GLU A 67 6.89 15.00 10.86
N TYR A 68 7.36 16.24 10.73
CA TYR A 68 8.70 16.57 10.27
C TYR A 68 9.56 17.06 11.44
N LYS A 69 10.64 16.35 11.75
CA LYS A 69 11.50 16.68 12.90
C LYS A 69 12.95 16.28 12.65
N ARG A 70 13.86 17.25 12.81
CA ARG A 70 15.32 17.05 12.72
C ARG A 70 15.74 16.34 11.41
N GLY A 71 15.16 16.75 10.28
CA GLY A 71 15.44 16.18 8.96
C GLY A 71 14.81 14.80 8.69
N LEU A 72 13.97 14.31 9.61
CA LEU A 72 13.22 13.06 9.44
C LEU A 72 11.74 13.34 9.23
N VAL A 73 11.10 12.49 8.43
CA VAL A 73 9.66 12.39 8.28
C VAL A 73 9.19 11.17 9.04
N TYR A 74 8.30 11.34 10.00
CA TYR A 74 7.60 10.30 10.73
C TYR A 74 6.20 10.16 10.14
N PHE A 75 5.73 8.92 9.95
CA PHE A 75 4.40 8.66 9.40
C PHE A 75 3.90 7.29 9.84
N THR A 76 2.57 7.13 9.83
CA THR A 76 1.91 5.89 10.24
C THR A 76 1.13 5.31 9.06
N VAL A 77 1.34 4.03 8.79
CA VAL A 77 0.48 3.27 7.88
C VAL A 77 -0.58 2.56 8.71
N VAL A 78 -1.84 2.90 8.46
CA VAL A 78 -2.99 2.29 9.11
C VAL A 78 -3.54 1.19 8.22
N MET A 79 -3.63 -0.03 8.73
CA MET A 79 -4.23 -1.16 8.03
C MET A 79 -5.75 -1.16 8.23
N ALA A 80 -6.50 -1.78 7.32
CA ALA A 80 -7.97 -1.87 7.38
C ALA A 80 -8.51 -2.50 8.68
N GLY A 81 -7.72 -3.36 9.34
CA GLY A 81 -8.05 -3.92 10.65
C GLY A 81 -7.68 -3.03 11.84
N GLY A 82 -7.41 -1.73 11.63
CA GLY A 82 -7.00 -0.78 12.67
C GLY A 82 -5.54 -0.91 13.13
N GLN A 83 -4.78 -1.86 12.61
CA GLN A 83 -3.38 -2.04 12.99
C GLN A 83 -2.53 -0.87 12.44
N GLU A 84 -1.86 -0.16 13.33
CA GLU A 84 -0.94 0.93 12.99
C GLU A 84 0.51 0.45 12.87
N ILE A 85 1.24 1.02 11.92
CA ILE A 85 2.63 0.70 11.65
C ILE A 85 3.40 1.99 11.42
N ASP A 86 4.23 2.36 12.39
CA ASP A 86 5.01 3.59 12.28
C ASP A 86 6.30 3.39 11.53
N PHE A 87 6.60 4.39 10.73
CA PHE A 87 7.78 4.50 9.91
C PHE A 87 8.44 5.87 10.10
N ARG A 88 9.73 5.91 9.81
CA ARG A 88 10.43 7.17 9.59
C ARG A 88 11.45 7.06 8.47
N CYS A 89 11.69 8.17 7.77
CA CYS A 89 12.69 8.29 6.71
C CYS A 89 13.37 9.65 6.72
N GLN A 90 14.46 9.78 5.97
CA GLN A 90 15.06 11.08 5.67
C GLN A 90 14.08 11.93 4.86
N GLN A 91 14.05 13.24 5.13
CA GLN A 91 13.23 14.20 4.40
C GLN A 91 13.81 14.53 3.01
N GLU A 92 15.11 14.36 2.81
CA GLU A 92 15.78 14.66 1.55
C GLU A 92 15.31 13.75 0.40
N GLY A 93 15.17 14.33 -0.79
CA GLY A 93 14.62 13.66 -1.96
C GLY A 93 13.10 13.51 -1.90
N THR A 94 12.55 12.52 -2.62
CA THR A 94 11.11 12.21 -2.55
C THR A 94 10.83 11.31 -1.34
N PRO A 95 10.14 11.79 -0.29
CA PRO A 95 9.94 11.03 0.94
C PRO A 95 9.03 9.81 0.74
N TRP A 96 9.24 8.77 1.56
CA TRP A 96 8.47 7.53 1.46
C TRP A 96 6.97 7.71 1.74
N ASN A 97 6.59 8.57 2.69
CA ASN A 97 5.18 8.78 3.02
C ASN A 97 4.38 9.29 1.82
N ALA A 98 4.94 10.24 1.06
CA ALA A 98 4.28 10.82 -0.10
C ALA A 98 4.09 9.78 -1.22
N GLU A 99 5.12 8.98 -1.50
CA GLU A 99 5.08 7.94 -2.54
C GLU A 99 4.09 6.83 -2.20
N ILE A 100 4.06 6.39 -0.93
CA ILE A 100 3.10 5.39 -0.46
C ILE A 100 1.67 5.95 -0.52
N ALA A 101 1.45 7.18 -0.05
CA ALA A 101 0.13 7.81 -0.07
C ALA A 101 -0.42 7.98 -1.50
N LEU A 102 0.41 8.51 -2.43
CA LEU A 102 0.02 8.67 -3.82
C LEU A 102 -0.27 7.33 -4.50
N SER A 103 0.53 6.30 -4.23
CA SER A 103 0.33 4.96 -4.79
C SER A 103 -0.95 4.31 -4.24
N LEU A 104 -1.23 4.47 -2.95
CA LEU A 104 -2.49 4.01 -2.33
C LEU A 104 -3.71 4.69 -2.94
N VAL A 105 -3.67 6.02 -3.13
CA VAL A 105 -4.75 6.78 -3.77
C VAL A 105 -4.97 6.29 -5.21
N ARG A 106 -3.90 6.12 -5.99
CA ARG A 106 -3.98 5.58 -7.36
C ARG A 106 -4.63 4.21 -7.38
N PHE A 107 -4.19 3.30 -6.50
CA PHE A 107 -4.76 1.95 -6.38
C PHE A 107 -6.27 1.99 -6.09
N LYS A 108 -6.69 2.79 -5.09
CA LYS A 108 -8.11 2.92 -4.72
C LYS A 108 -8.95 3.55 -5.82
N ASN A 109 -8.42 4.55 -6.52
CA ASN A 109 -9.12 5.18 -7.64
C ASN A 109 -9.34 4.19 -8.80
N LEU A 110 -8.33 3.35 -9.11
CA LEU A 110 -8.47 2.31 -10.12
C LEU A 110 -9.58 1.32 -9.75
N LEU A 111 -9.62 0.86 -8.50
CA LEU A 111 -10.68 -0.02 -8.01
C LEU A 111 -12.05 0.66 -8.08
N ALA A 112 -12.17 1.91 -7.65
CA ALA A 112 -13.44 2.65 -7.67
C ALA A 112 -13.99 2.80 -9.10
N VAL A 113 -13.13 3.14 -10.07
CA VAL A 113 -13.51 3.25 -11.48
C VAL A 113 -13.94 1.89 -12.04
N GLN A 114 -13.21 0.81 -11.73
CA GLN A 114 -13.56 -0.53 -12.17
C GLN A 114 -14.89 -0.99 -11.60
N SER A 115 -15.10 -0.84 -10.29
CA SER A 115 -16.37 -1.18 -9.64
C SER A 115 -17.53 -0.34 -10.17
N GLY A 116 -17.30 0.93 -10.50
CA GLY A 116 -18.30 1.79 -11.16
C GLY A 116 -18.70 1.27 -12.54
N ARG A 117 -17.71 0.90 -13.37
CA ARG A 117 -17.94 0.31 -14.70
C ARG A 117 -18.70 -1.01 -14.62
N THR A 118 -18.32 -1.89 -13.69
CA THR A 118 -19.01 -3.18 -13.49
C THR A 118 -20.48 -2.98 -13.10
N ARG A 119 -20.78 -2.03 -12.20
CA ARG A 119 -22.16 -1.71 -11.83
C ARG A 119 -22.96 -1.17 -13.01
N HIS A 120 -22.38 -0.31 -13.84
CA HIS A 120 -23.06 0.23 -15.02
C HIS A 120 -23.36 -0.87 -16.07
N LEU A 121 -22.42 -1.78 -16.31
CA LEU A 121 -22.62 -2.93 -17.20
C LEU A 121 -23.70 -3.89 -16.67
N ALA A 122 -23.70 -4.19 -15.37
CA ALA A 122 -24.73 -5.01 -14.76
C ALA A 122 -26.13 -4.38 -14.85
N HIS A 123 -26.22 -3.05 -14.77
CA HIS A 123 -27.48 -2.33 -14.94
C HIS A 123 -28.00 -2.38 -16.38
N LEU A 124 -27.13 -2.21 -17.38
CA LEU A 124 -27.50 -2.29 -18.80
C LEU A 124 -27.87 -3.71 -19.25
N GLY A 125 -27.32 -4.75 -18.62
CA GLY A 125 -27.70 -6.14 -18.88
C GLY A 125 -29.04 -6.55 -18.24
N SER A 126 -29.62 -5.70 -17.38
CA SER A 126 -30.88 -5.98 -16.67
C SER A 126 -32.11 -5.32 -17.32
N THR A 127 -31.94 -4.49 -18.34
CA THR A 127 -33.03 -3.71 -18.99
C THR A 127 -33.42 -4.26 -20.36
N GLY A 128 -33.18 -5.53 -20.64
CA GLY A 128 -33.45 -6.14 -21.94
C GLY A 128 -34.24 -7.43 -21.82
N GLU A 129 -35.48 -7.36 -21.34
CA GLU A 129 -36.51 -8.40 -21.49
C GLU A 129 -37.84 -7.82 -20.98
N GLU A 130 -38.65 -7.26 -21.89
CA GLU A 130 -40.14 -7.29 -21.90
C GLU A 130 -40.65 -6.30 -22.95
N GLU A 131 -40.77 -6.78 -24.18
CA GLU A 131 -41.86 -6.36 -25.06
C GLU A 131 -42.24 -7.56 -25.94
N ALA A 132 -43.05 -8.45 -25.38
CA ALA A 132 -43.85 -9.36 -26.18
C ALA A 132 -45.08 -8.58 -26.65
N PRO A 133 -45.31 -8.40 -27.96
CA PRO A 133 -46.57 -7.84 -28.42
C PRO A 133 -47.65 -8.91 -28.23
N ASP A 134 -48.61 -8.61 -27.36
CA ASP A 134 -49.91 -9.26 -27.40
C ASP A 134 -50.68 -8.76 -28.63
N LEU A 135 -51.22 -9.74 -29.38
CA LEU A 135 -52.18 -9.68 -30.50
C LEU A 135 -51.61 -9.61 -31.93
#